data_AF-A0AAW0WCQ8-F1
#
_entry.id   AF-A0AAW0WCQ8-F1
#
_cell.length_a   1.000
_cell.length_b   1.000
_cell.length_c   1.000
_cell.angle_alpha   90.00
_cell.angle_beta   90.00
_cell.angle_gamma   90.00
#
_symmetry.space_group_name_H-M   'P 1'
#
loop_
_entity.id
_entity.type
_entity.pdbx_description
1 polymer ?
#
loop_
_entity_poly.entity_id
_entity_poly.type
_entity_poly.pdbx_seq_one_letter_code
_entity_poly.pdbx_strand_id
1 'polypeptide(L)'
;MIPEFVGRFPVLVPFHSLTGSMLVKILTEPKNALVPQFQMLFGMDKVELSFTLDAMEAISHQAMERKTGARGLRAIMENLLLDAMFEVPGSDIVSVHLTAEAVRGEASPIYIHGQPVMSEDDQEEEQALAQAK
;
A
#
# COMPACT_ATOMS: atom_id res chain seq x y z
N MET A 1 -32.38 8.66 23.22
CA MET A 1 -33.29 7.91 22.32
C MET A 1 -34.48 7.47 23.15
N ILE A 2 -35.73 7.60 22.68
CA ILE A 2 -36.92 7.24 23.48
C ILE A 2 -37.19 5.73 23.44
N PRO A 3 -37.72 5.13 24.52
CA PRO A 3 -37.90 3.68 24.65
C PRO A 3 -38.76 3.03 23.55
N GLU A 4 -39.80 3.73 23.08
CA GLU A 4 -40.71 3.25 22.03
C GLU A 4 -40.00 3.10 20.68
N PHE A 5 -39.00 3.94 20.41
CA PHE A 5 -38.22 3.89 19.18
C PHE A 5 -37.19 2.76 19.23
N VAL A 6 -36.53 2.56 20.38
CA VAL A 6 -35.59 1.45 20.59
C VAL A 6 -36.31 0.10 20.48
N GLY A 7 -37.56 0.02 20.97
CA GLY A 7 -38.40 -1.17 20.85
C GLY A 7 -38.75 -1.59 19.41
N ARG A 8 -38.57 -0.71 18.40
CA ARG A 8 -38.77 -1.04 16.98
C ARG A 8 -37.52 -1.62 16.28
N PHE A 9 -36.38 -1.69 16.97
CA PHE A 9 -35.14 -2.30 16.48
C PHE A 9 -34.77 -3.52 17.34
N PRO A 10 -35.40 -4.68 17.11
CA PRO A 10 -35.23 -5.87 17.97
C PRO A 10 -33.86 -6.54 17.84
N VAL A 11 -33.04 -6.14 16.86
CA VAL A 11 -31.71 -6.72 16.60
C VAL A 11 -30.65 -5.68 16.92
N LEU A 12 -29.80 -6.00 17.90
CA LEU A 12 -28.66 -5.21 18.33
C LEU A 12 -27.38 -6.00 18.03
N VAL A 13 -26.47 -5.42 17.26
CA VAL A 13 -25.16 -6.03 16.97
C VAL A 13 -24.07 -5.04 17.38
N PRO A 14 -23.44 -5.23 18.55
CA PRO A 14 -22.33 -4.37 18.96
C PRO A 14 -21.10 -4.65 18.08
N PHE A 15 -20.34 -3.60 17.79
CA PHE A 15 -19.07 -3.71 17.08
C PHE A 15 -17.90 -3.64 18.07
N HIS A 16 -16.85 -4.43 17.80
CA HIS A 16 -15.59 -4.35 18.53
C HIS A 16 -14.78 -3.15 18.06
N SER A 17 -14.02 -2.54 18.98
CA SER A 17 -13.06 -1.51 18.60
C SER A 17 -11.93 -2.09 17.76
N LEU A 18 -11.43 -1.30 16.81
CA LEU A 18 -10.28 -1.66 15.99
C LEU A 18 -9.01 -1.72 16.86
N THR A 19 -8.24 -2.79 16.68
CA THR A 19 -6.91 -2.97 17.28
C THR A 19 -5.84 -2.84 16.21
N GLY A 20 -4.58 -2.64 16.61
CA GLY A 20 -3.48 -2.49 15.65
C GLY A 20 -3.32 -3.69 14.73
N SER A 21 -3.43 -4.91 15.27
CA SER A 21 -3.40 -6.13 14.45
C SER A 21 -4.55 -6.21 13.45
N MET A 22 -5.75 -5.72 13.80
CA MET A 22 -6.86 -5.63 12.85
C MET A 22 -6.58 -4.61 11.74
N LEU A 23 -5.91 -3.51 12.02
CA LEU A 23 -5.53 -2.51 11.01
C LEU A 23 -4.52 -3.10 10.01
N VAL A 24 -3.52 -3.84 10.50
CA VAL A 24 -2.57 -4.56 9.63
C VAL A 24 -3.31 -5.54 8.73
N LYS A 25 -4.27 -6.31 9.27
CA LYS A 25 -5.10 -7.20 8.45
C LYS A 25 -5.90 -6.46 7.39
N ILE A 26 -6.46 -5.30 7.71
CA ILE A 26 -7.20 -4.47 6.75
C ILE A 26 -6.27 -3.96 5.63
N LEU A 27 -4.98 -3.75 5.90
CA LEU A 27 -4.00 -3.34 4.90
C LEU A 27 -3.67 -4.44 3.89
N THR A 28 -3.77 -5.72 4.26
CA THR A 28 -3.21 -6.85 3.49
C THR A 28 -4.21 -7.93 3.06
N GLU A 29 -5.17 -8.32 3.91
CA GLU A 29 -6.02 -9.49 3.71
C GLU A 29 -7.28 -9.27 2.83
N PRO A 30 -8.05 -8.17 2.96
CA PRO A 30 -9.32 -8.06 2.24
C PRO A 30 -9.08 -7.93 0.73
N LYS A 31 -10.08 -8.32 -0.08
CA LYS A 31 -10.01 -8.21 -1.55
C LYS A 31 -9.63 -6.80 -2.03
N ASN A 32 -10.06 -5.77 -1.29
CA ASN A 32 -9.77 -4.36 -1.57
C ASN A 32 -8.79 -3.79 -0.52
N ALA A 33 -7.77 -4.55 -0.11
CA ALA A 33 -6.73 -4.05 0.79
C ALA A 33 -5.89 -2.96 0.11
N LEU A 34 -5.29 -2.08 0.92
CA LEU A 34 -4.52 -0.95 0.41
C LEU A 34 -3.17 -1.38 -0.18
N VAL A 35 -2.48 -2.34 0.44
CA VAL A 35 -1.15 -2.77 -0.04
C VAL A 35 -1.21 -3.29 -1.48
N PRO A 36 -2.09 -4.24 -1.85
CA PRO A 36 -2.20 -4.69 -3.24
C PRO A 36 -2.61 -3.59 -4.23
N GLN A 37 -3.41 -2.61 -3.80
CA GLN A 37 -3.79 -1.47 -4.64
C GLN A 37 -2.58 -0.61 -4.99
N PHE A 38 -1.73 -0.28 -4.00
CA PHE A 38 -0.51 0.50 -4.25
C PHE A 38 0.53 -0.31 -5.02
N GLN A 39 0.65 -1.61 -4.76
CA GLN A 39 1.52 -2.48 -5.55
C GLN A 39 1.11 -2.52 -7.02
N MET A 40 -0.19 -2.63 -7.31
CA MET A 40 -0.70 -2.57 -8.68
C MET A 40 -0.44 -1.21 -9.33
N LEU A 41 -0.60 -0.12 -8.57
CA LEU A 41 -0.34 1.24 -9.05
C LEU A 41 1.12 1.43 -9.46
N PHE A 42 2.08 1.03 -8.63
CA PHE A 42 3.52 1.08 -8.98
C PHE A 42 3.88 0.08 -10.09
N GLY A 43 3.18 -1.05 -10.16
CA GLY A 43 3.33 -2.03 -11.24
C GLY A 43 2.96 -1.49 -12.62
N MET A 44 2.12 -0.45 -12.72
CA MET A 44 1.83 0.23 -13.99
C MET A 44 3.07 0.92 -14.56
N ASP A 45 3.99 1.36 -13.69
CA ASP A 45 5.28 1.95 -14.04
C ASP A 45 6.42 0.90 -14.08
N LYS A 46 6.08 -0.40 -14.09
CA LYS A 46 7.03 -1.53 -14.02
C LYS A 46 7.91 -1.51 -12.76
N VAL A 47 7.42 -0.96 -11.64
CA VAL A 47 8.13 -0.90 -10.35
C VAL A 47 7.51 -1.81 -9.31
N GLU A 48 8.34 -2.58 -8.59
CA GLU A 48 7.89 -3.45 -7.50
C GLU A 48 7.88 -2.69 -6.16
N LEU A 49 6.72 -2.62 -5.52
CA LEU A 49 6.55 -2.03 -4.20
C LEU A 49 6.45 -3.10 -3.11
N SER A 50 7.33 -3.04 -2.11
CA SER A 50 7.32 -3.98 -0.98
C SER A 50 7.30 -3.24 0.36
N PHE A 51 6.72 -3.91 1.37
CA PHE A 51 6.59 -3.39 2.72
C PHE A 51 7.18 -4.39 3.70
N THR A 52 7.99 -3.90 4.63
CA THR A 52 8.41 -4.70 5.78
C THR A 52 7.26 -4.90 6.76
N LEU A 53 7.29 -5.99 7.54
CA LEU A 53 6.29 -6.24 8.59
C LEU A 53 6.24 -5.08 9.59
N ASP A 54 7.41 -4.61 10.01
CA ASP A 54 7.57 -3.51 10.96
C ASP A 54 7.01 -2.18 10.41
N ALA A 55 7.10 -1.95 9.09
CA ALA A 55 6.47 -0.79 8.46
C ALA A 55 4.93 -0.86 8.56
N MET A 56 4.34 -2.03 8.36
CA MET A 56 2.89 -2.20 8.49
C MET A 56 2.41 -1.98 9.94
N GLU A 57 3.18 -2.46 10.91
CA GLU A 57 2.91 -2.19 12.33
C GLU A 57 3.01 -0.70 12.67
N ALA A 58 4.04 -0.02 12.15
CA ALA A 58 4.22 1.42 12.34
C ALA A 58 3.06 2.24 11.72
N ILE A 59 2.60 1.89 10.52
CA ILE A 59 1.45 2.54 9.86
C ILE A 59 0.19 2.36 10.71
N SER A 60 -0.04 1.15 11.20
CA SER A 60 -1.15 0.84 12.09
C SER A 60 -1.09 1.67 13.39
N HIS A 61 0.08 1.81 14.00
CA HIS A 61 0.28 2.61 15.21
C HIS A 61 -0.06 4.09 14.97
N GLN A 62 0.44 4.68 13.87
CA GLN A 62 0.10 6.05 13.49
C GLN A 62 -1.41 6.25 13.26
N ALA A 63 -2.08 5.27 12.64
CA ALA A 63 -3.53 5.33 12.43
C ALA A 63 -4.33 5.27 13.74
N MET A 64 -3.83 4.53 14.74
CA MET A 64 -4.41 4.50 16.08
C MET A 64 -4.21 5.82 16.82
N GLU A 65 -3.01 6.40 16.77
CA GLU A 65 -2.70 7.69 17.41
C GLU A 65 -3.58 8.82 16.87
N ARG A 66 -3.80 8.84 15.55
CA ARG A 66 -4.66 9.83 14.89
C ARG A 66 -6.16 9.62 15.17
N LYS A 67 -6.55 8.53 15.83
CA LYS A 67 -7.95 8.16 16.16
C LYS A 67 -8.88 8.13 14.95
N THR A 68 -8.33 7.90 13.76
CA THR A 68 -9.07 7.85 12.49
C THR A 68 -9.54 6.44 12.15
N GLY A 69 -9.05 5.42 12.87
CA GLY A 69 -9.32 4.01 12.57
C GLY A 69 -8.89 3.63 11.15
N ALA A 70 -9.55 2.61 10.59
CA ALA A 70 -9.25 2.10 9.24
C ALA A 70 -9.41 3.15 8.12
N ARG A 71 -10.27 4.16 8.32
CA ARG A 71 -10.51 5.21 7.32
C ARG A 71 -9.28 6.09 7.10
N GLY A 72 -8.45 6.28 8.12
CA GLY A 72 -7.23 7.08 8.03
C GLY A 72 -6.06 6.39 7.36
N LEU A 73 -6.10 5.06 7.21
CA LEU A 73 -4.98 4.28 6.64
C LEU A 73 -4.64 4.75 5.22
N ARG A 74 -5.64 5.04 4.39
CA ARG A 74 -5.42 5.52 3.01
C ARG A 74 -4.65 6.84 3.01
N ALA A 75 -5.09 7.81 3.80
CA ALA A 75 -4.43 9.11 3.86
C ALA A 75 -2.99 9.00 4.38
N ILE A 76 -2.73 8.10 5.34
CA ILE A 76 -1.36 7.85 5.83
C ILE A 76 -0.49 7.25 4.70
N MET A 77 -0.99 6.22 4.02
CA MET A 77 -0.30 5.59 2.88
C MET A 77 0.00 6.58 1.76
N GLU A 78 -0.97 7.40 1.35
CA GLU A 78 -0.79 8.39 0.29
C GLU A 78 0.28 9.42 0.65
N ASN A 79 0.31 9.90 1.91
CA ASN A 79 1.34 10.82 2.35
C ASN A 79 2.73 10.16 2.38
N LEU A 80 2.83 8.90 2.79
CA LEU A 80 4.10 8.17 2.85
C LEU A 80 4.68 7.86 1.47
N LEU A 81 3.82 7.59 0.49
CA LEU A 81 4.23 7.22 -0.86
C LEU A 81 4.29 8.42 -1.81
N LEU A 82 3.94 9.62 -1.36
CA LEU A 82 3.86 10.82 -2.21
C LEU A 82 5.18 11.09 -2.94
N ASP A 83 6.30 11.08 -2.21
CA ASP A 83 7.62 11.33 -2.79
C ASP A 83 8.01 10.22 -3.78
N ALA A 84 7.79 8.96 -3.39
CA ALA A 84 8.06 7.81 -4.26
C ALA A 84 7.22 7.84 -5.55
N MET A 85 5.96 8.29 -5.48
CA MET A 85 5.08 8.45 -6.64
C MET A 85 5.55 9.55 -7.59
N PHE A 86 6.31 10.53 -7.10
CA PHE A 86 6.88 11.58 -7.92
C PHE A 86 8.22 11.16 -8.54
N GLU A 87 9.03 10.41 -7.79
CA GLU A 87 10.36 9.97 -8.22
C GLU A 87 10.33 8.78 -9.18
N VAL A 88 9.34 7.88 -9.07
CA VAL A 88 9.26 6.68 -9.90
C VAL A 88 9.05 6.98 -11.40
N PRO A 89 8.08 7.82 -11.82
CA PRO A 89 7.80 8.01 -13.24
C PRO A 89 9.00 8.58 -14.02
N GLY A 90 9.47 7.83 -15.02
CA GLY A 90 10.59 8.25 -15.87
C GLY A 90 11.98 8.08 -15.24
N SER A 91 12.09 7.37 -14.12
CA SER A 91 13.35 6.99 -13.48
C SER A 91 13.82 5.59 -13.87
N ASP A 92 15.01 5.20 -13.40
CA ASP A 92 15.62 3.87 -13.50
C ASP A 92 15.34 2.99 -12.25
N ILE A 93 14.36 3.38 -11.45
CA ILE A 93 13.96 2.64 -10.24
C ILE A 93 13.18 1.39 -10.65
N VAL A 94 13.59 0.23 -10.14
CA VAL A 94 12.93 -1.06 -10.40
C VAL A 94 12.15 -1.54 -9.16
N SER A 95 12.58 -1.13 -7.96
CA SER A 95 11.87 -1.49 -6.73
C SER A 95 11.94 -0.41 -5.66
N VAL A 96 10.85 -0.29 -4.90
CA VAL A 96 10.72 0.57 -3.73
C VAL A 96 10.41 -0.30 -2.52
N HIS A 97 11.25 -0.20 -1.50
CA HIS A 97 11.10 -0.93 -0.24
C HIS A 97 10.79 0.04 0.90
N LEU A 98 9.63 -0.12 1.54
CA LEU A 98 9.22 0.71 2.67
C LEU A 98 9.58 0.06 4.03
N THR A 99 10.37 0.78 4.83
CA THR A 99 10.78 0.38 6.18
C THR A 99 10.06 1.17 7.28
N ALA A 100 10.17 0.72 8.52
CA ALA A 100 9.51 1.37 9.65
C ALA A 100 10.07 2.78 9.92
N GLU A 101 11.35 3.01 9.64
CA GLU A 101 12.02 4.33 9.74
C GLU A 101 11.41 5.32 8.76
N ALA A 102 11.14 4.87 7.52
CA ALA A 102 10.48 5.68 6.51
C ALA A 102 9.06 6.08 6.93
N VAL A 103 8.33 5.15 7.54
CA VAL A 103 6.98 5.42 8.10
C VAL A 103 7.04 6.46 9.23
N ARG A 104 8.08 6.41 10.07
CA ARG A 104 8.29 7.37 11.18
C ARG A 104 8.81 8.73 10.70
N GLY A 105 9.22 8.86 9.44
CA GLY A 105 9.83 10.08 8.89
C GLY A 105 11.29 10.26 9.30
N GLU A 106 11.95 9.19 9.75
CA GLU A 106 13.36 9.19 10.18
C GLU A 106 14.33 8.93 9.02
N ALA A 107 13.85 8.29 7.96
CA ALA A 107 14.62 7.94 6.76
C ALA A 107 13.76 8.04 5.50
N SER A 108 14.41 8.07 4.33
CA SER A 108 13.72 7.93 3.04
C SER A 108 13.44 6.46 2.72
N PRO A 109 12.45 6.15 1.87
CA PRO A 109 12.26 4.81 1.31
C PRO A 109 13.54 4.31 0.59
N ILE A 110 13.72 3.00 0.56
CA ILE A 110 14.88 2.40 -0.11
C ILE A 110 14.52 2.20 -1.58
N TYR A 111 15.23 2.89 -2.46
CA TYR A 111 15.12 2.76 -3.91
C TYR A 111 16.18 1.83 -4.46
N ILE A 112 15.75 0.86 -5.25
CA ILE A 112 16.64 -0.06 -5.96
C ILE A 112 16.59 0.31 -7.43
N HIS A 113 17.72 0.79 -7.94
CA HIS A 113 17.91 1.09 -9.35
C HIS A 113 18.41 -0.16 -10.07
N GLY A 114 17.88 -0.42 -11.25
CA GLY A 114 18.26 -1.58 -12.05
C GLY A 114 18.02 -1.33 -13.54
N GLN A 115 18.59 -2.18 -14.39
CA GLN A 115 18.15 -2.22 -15.79
C GLN A 115 16.71 -2.76 -15.82
N PRO A 116 15.81 -2.16 -16.61
CA PRO A 116 14.44 -2.62 -16.71
C PRO A 116 14.48 -4.10 -17.09
N VAL A 117 13.86 -4.95 -16.27
CA VAL A 117 13.69 -6.35 -16.62
C VAL A 117 12.76 -6.37 -17.82
N MET A 118 13.31 -6.52 -19.03
CA MET A 118 12.52 -6.77 -20.23
C MET A 118 11.67 -8.01 -19.96
N SER A 119 10.35 -7.87 -20.02
CA SER A 119 9.43 -9.01 -20.01
C SER A 119 9.83 -9.98 -21.13
N GLU A 120 9.59 -11.28 -20.95
CA GLU A 120 9.84 -12.27 -21.99
C GLU A 120 9.13 -11.89 -23.32
N ASP A 121 7.98 -11.22 -23.23
CA ASP A 121 7.27 -10.62 -24.37
C ASP A 121 8.06 -9.51 -25.09
N ASP A 122 8.80 -8.67 -24.35
CA ASP A 122 9.64 -7.60 -24.94
C ASP A 122 10.89 -8.21 -25.62
N GLN A 123 11.34 -9.38 -25.15
CA GLN A 123 12.50 -10.11 -25.72
C GLN A 123 12.14 -10.81 -27.03
N GLU A 124 10.91 -11.34 -27.16
CA GLU A 124 10.45 -11.94 -28.41
C GLU A 124 10.29 -10.91 -29.54
N GLU A 125 9.81 -9.70 -29.23
CA GLU A 125 9.60 -8.64 -30.22
C GLU A 125 10.94 -8.09 -30.76
N GLU A 126 11.95 -7.93 -29.90
CA GLU A 126 13.29 -7.47 -30.31
C GLU A 126 14.08 -8.55 -31.07
N GLN A 127 13.92 -9.83 -30.71
CA GLN A 127 14.50 -10.94 -31.47
C GLN A 127 13.86 -11.12 -32.85
N ALA A 128 12.54 -10.92 -32.96
CA ALA A 128 11.85 -10.95 -34.26
C ALA A 128 12.30 -9.80 -35.17
N LEU A 129 12.51 -8.59 -34.62
CA LEU A 129 12.98 -7.44 -35.38
C LEU A 129 14.44 -7.59 -35.84
N ALA A 130 15.29 -8.22 -35.03
CA ALA A 130 16.70 -8.47 -35.34
C ALA A 130 16.91 -9.56 -36.40
N GLN A 131 15.99 -10.53 -36.52
CA GLN A 131 16.03 -11.57 -37.55
C GLN A 131 15.48 -11.11 -38.92
N ALA A 132 14.74 -10.00 -38.96
CA ALA A 132 14.13 -9.46 -40.18
C ALA A 132 15.04 -8.46 -40.94
N LYS A 133 16.29 -8.27 -40.50
CA LYS A 133 17.25 -7.31 -41.07
C LYS A 133 18.52 -8.01 -41.55
#